data_AF-A0A6G8JGK3-F1
#
_entry.id   AF-A0A6G8JGK3-F1
#
_cell.length_a   1.000
_cell.length_b   1.000
_cell.length_c   1.000
_cell.angle_alpha   90.00
_cell.angle_beta   90.00
_cell.angle_gamma   90.00
#
_symmetry.space_group_name_H-M   'P 1'
#
loop_
_entity.id
_entity.type
_entity.pdbx_description
1 polymer ?
#
loop_
_entity_poly.entity_id
_entity_poly.type
_entity_poly.pdbx_seq_one_letter_code
_entity_poly.pdbx_strand_id
1 'polypeptide(L)'
;MDKVYLALYKGTGRSLYDRLTDWLIRKITKGQYSHCEIAVQKSEIKDHYHREEWFECYSSSPRDSGVRQKVINLNDGKWDLIELPNLKESEIKAYFVKTKGKSYDWRGMFGIVFGIKQKQDKYFCSEWCFNLISGEEQGWRFNPNDLAVIMTLNNL
;
A
#
# COMPACT_ATOMS: atom_id res chain seq x y z
N MET A 1 -19.29 -0.30 9.94
CA MET A 1 -18.10 0.47 9.53
C MET A 1 -17.17 -0.51 8.87
N ASP A 2 -16.72 -0.19 7.66
CA ASP A 2 -15.81 -1.05 6.92
C ASP A 2 -14.45 -1.04 7.60
N LYS A 3 -13.87 -2.23 7.78
CA LYS A 3 -12.54 -2.35 8.35
C LYS A 3 -11.50 -1.93 7.34
N VAL A 4 -10.50 -1.20 7.82
CA VAL A 4 -9.40 -0.70 6.98
C VAL A 4 -8.09 -1.32 7.48
N TYR A 5 -7.27 -1.72 6.52
CA TYR A 5 -6.01 -2.41 6.78
C TYR A 5 -4.87 -1.77 5.98
N LEU A 6 -3.67 -1.78 6.56
CA LEU A 6 -2.43 -1.74 5.80
C LEU A 6 -2.11 -3.17 5.35
N ALA A 7 -2.16 -3.42 4.05
CA ALA A 7 -1.81 -4.70 3.45
C ALA A 7 -0.37 -4.68 2.95
N LEU A 8 0.47 -5.58 3.47
CA LEU A 8 1.90 -5.66 3.20
C LEU A 8 2.22 -6.90 2.35
N TYR A 9 2.77 -6.70 1.15
CA TYR A 9 3.05 -7.78 0.21
C TYR A 9 4.41 -8.44 0.49
N LYS A 10 4.37 -9.74 0.82
CA LYS A 10 5.55 -10.61 1.00
C LYS A 10 5.69 -11.69 -0.06
N GLY A 11 4.77 -11.72 -1.04
CA GLY A 11 4.79 -12.68 -2.13
C GLY A 11 5.79 -12.38 -3.23
N THR A 12 5.85 -13.23 -4.24
CA THR A 12 6.69 -13.01 -5.42
C THR A 12 5.79 -12.89 -6.64
N GLY A 13 6.00 -11.84 -7.44
CA GLY A 13 5.20 -11.60 -8.64
C GLY A 13 5.22 -12.72 -9.67
N ARG A 14 4.25 -12.67 -10.59
CA ARG A 14 4.09 -13.71 -11.62
C ARG A 14 5.08 -13.55 -12.77
N SER A 15 5.29 -12.32 -13.25
CA SER A 15 6.22 -12.03 -14.35
C SER A 15 7.67 -11.94 -13.85
N LEU A 16 8.65 -12.22 -14.71
CA LEU A 16 10.07 -12.06 -14.38
C LEU A 16 10.39 -10.63 -13.92
N TYR A 17 9.78 -9.63 -14.56
CA TYR A 17 9.93 -8.23 -14.19
C TYR A 17 9.44 -7.96 -12.76
N ASP A 18 8.28 -8.49 -12.39
CA ASP A 18 7.74 -8.33 -11.03
C ASP A 18 8.64 -9.01 -10.01
N ARG A 19 9.16 -10.21 -10.32
CA ARG A 19 10.07 -10.95 -9.43
C ARG A 19 11.35 -10.19 -9.17
N LEU A 20 11.94 -9.63 -10.22
CA LEU A 20 13.16 -8.81 -10.12
C LEU A 20 12.89 -7.55 -9.31
N THR A 21 11.76 -6.88 -9.54
CA THR A 21 11.36 -5.70 -8.79
C THR A 21 11.15 -6.03 -7.30
N ASP A 22 10.41 -7.09 -7.00
CA ASP A 22 10.15 -7.54 -5.63
C ASP A 22 11.47 -7.89 -4.90
N TRP A 23 12.36 -8.63 -5.57
CA TRP A 23 13.67 -8.97 -5.03
C TRP A 23 14.52 -7.74 -4.75
N LEU A 24 14.57 -6.80 -5.70
CA LEU A 24 15.37 -5.58 -5.59
C LEU A 24 14.89 -4.69 -4.43
N ILE A 25 13.57 -4.49 -4.31
CA ILE A 25 13.00 -3.70 -3.20
C ILE A 25 13.34 -4.35 -1.86
N ARG A 26 13.18 -5.66 -1.72
CA ARG A 26 13.54 -6.38 -0.47
C ARG A 26 15.01 -6.25 -0.12
N LYS A 27 15.89 -6.32 -1.12
CA LYS A 27 17.33 -6.15 -0.92
C LYS A 27 17.69 -4.74 -0.46
N ILE A 28 17.07 -3.73 -1.05
CA ILE A 28 17.29 -2.33 -0.70
C ILE A 28 16.75 -2.01 0.70
N THR A 29 15.53 -2.43 0.98
CA THR A 29 14.82 -2.15 2.22
C THR A 29 15.21 -3.08 3.37
N LYS A 30 16.02 -4.11 3.09
CA LYS A 30 16.47 -5.13 4.05
C LYS A 30 15.33 -5.79 4.82
N GLY A 31 14.19 -5.99 4.18
CA GLY A 31 13.00 -6.58 4.80
C GLY A 31 12.22 -7.50 3.86
N GLN A 32 11.18 -8.13 4.41
CA GLN A 32 10.37 -9.13 3.69
C GLN A 32 9.30 -8.52 2.77
N TYR A 33 8.94 -7.26 2.98
CA TYR A 33 7.89 -6.60 2.21
C TYR A 33 8.46 -5.86 1.01
N SER A 34 7.85 -6.07 -0.16
CA SER A 34 8.20 -5.35 -1.40
C SER A 34 7.16 -4.34 -1.85
N HIS A 35 5.96 -4.37 -1.27
CA HIS A 35 4.87 -3.46 -1.64
C HIS A 35 3.87 -3.32 -0.49
N CYS A 36 3.10 -2.23 -0.48
CA CYS A 36 1.99 -2.06 0.46
C CYS A 36 0.81 -1.32 -0.17
N GLU A 37 -0.38 -1.60 0.37
CA GLU A 37 -1.66 -1.04 -0.06
C GLU A 37 -2.51 -0.68 1.17
N ILE A 38 -3.37 0.34 1.04
CA ILE A 38 -4.47 0.54 1.98
C ILE A 38 -5.68 -0.25 1.49
N ALA A 39 -6.14 -1.21 2.28
CA ALA A 39 -7.22 -2.12 1.93
C ALA A 39 -8.48 -1.82 2.74
N VAL A 40 -9.59 -1.58 2.05
CA VAL A 40 -10.92 -1.43 2.64
C VAL A 40 -11.65 -2.75 2.48
N GLN A 41 -12.01 -3.40 3.59
CA GLN A 41 -12.82 -4.61 3.57
C GLN A 41 -14.28 -4.25 3.25
N LYS A 42 -14.82 -4.91 2.24
CA LYS A 42 -16.20 -4.80 1.80
C LYS A 42 -16.90 -6.11 2.03
N SER A 43 -18.18 -6.04 2.38
CA SER A 43 -19.03 -7.21 2.49
C SER A 43 -20.43 -6.91 1.99
N GLU A 44 -21.00 -7.83 1.23
CA GLU A 44 -22.38 -7.76 0.76
C GLU A 44 -23.10 -9.06 1.09
N ILE A 45 -24.33 -8.94 1.60
CA ILE A 45 -25.21 -10.09 1.83
C ILE A 45 -25.92 -10.36 0.51
N LYS A 46 -25.58 -11.47 -0.15
CA LYS A 46 -26.25 -11.86 -1.39
C LYS A 46 -27.57 -12.57 -1.14
N ASP A 47 -27.59 -13.47 -0.16
CA ASP A 47 -28.77 -14.23 0.26
C ASP A 47 -28.67 -14.54 1.76
N HIS A 48 -29.72 -15.12 2.35
CA HIS A 48 -29.79 -15.47 3.79
C HIS A 48 -28.62 -16.31 4.33
N TYR A 49 -27.88 -17.01 3.46
CA TYR A 49 -26.77 -17.89 3.84
C TYR A 49 -25.40 -17.48 3.29
N HIS A 50 -25.34 -16.49 2.38
CA HIS A 50 -24.11 -16.15 1.66
C HIS A 50 -23.74 -14.69 1.86
N ARG A 51 -22.59 -14.47 2.49
CA ARG A 51 -21.90 -13.18 2.54
C ARG A 51 -20.70 -13.26 1.61
N GLU A 52 -20.62 -12.33 0.67
CA GLU A 52 -19.41 -12.13 -0.12
C GLU A 52 -18.57 -11.03 0.50
N GLU A 53 -17.26 -11.24 0.53
CA GLU A 53 -16.30 -10.27 1.05
C GLU A 53 -15.20 -10.05 0.02
N TRP A 54 -14.81 -8.78 -0.16
CA TRP A 54 -13.72 -8.39 -1.04
C TRP A 54 -12.94 -7.22 -0.44
N PHE A 55 -11.76 -6.95 -0.98
CA PHE A 55 -10.92 -5.83 -0.55
C PHE A 55 -10.71 -4.86 -1.70
N GLU A 56 -11.10 -3.61 -1.48
CA GLU A 56 -10.73 -2.49 -2.35
C GLU A 56 -9.39 -1.93 -1.88
N CYS A 57 -8.34 -2.11 -2.67
CA CYS A 57 -6.99 -1.69 -2.34
C CYS A 57 -6.60 -0.40 -3.08
N TYR A 58 -5.96 0.51 -2.36
CA TYR A 58 -5.50 1.80 -2.84
C TYR A 58 -4.01 1.98 -2.55
N SER A 59 -3.24 2.34 -3.58
CA SER A 59 -1.81 2.67 -3.45
C SER A 59 -1.28 3.24 -4.77
N SER A 60 0.00 3.59 -4.78
CA SER A 60 0.78 3.79 -6.01
C SER A 60 1.56 2.52 -6.34
N SER A 61 1.44 2.01 -7.56
CA SER A 61 2.09 0.76 -7.96
C SER A 61 2.91 0.89 -9.23
N PRO A 62 4.12 0.29 -9.27
CA PRO A 62 4.94 0.30 -10.48
C PRO A 62 4.26 -0.48 -11.62
N ARG A 63 3.51 -1.53 -11.28
CA ARG A 63 2.81 -2.41 -12.24
C ARG A 63 1.72 -1.68 -13.02
N ASP A 64 1.14 -0.64 -12.42
CA ASP A 64 0.05 0.13 -13.01
C ASP A 64 0.46 1.60 -13.23
N SER A 65 1.77 1.87 -13.21
CA SER A 65 2.39 3.17 -13.51
C SER A 65 1.97 4.35 -12.63
N GLY A 66 1.36 4.13 -11.45
CA GLY A 66 1.02 5.20 -10.51
C GLY A 66 -0.09 4.86 -9.52
N VAL A 67 -0.75 5.91 -9.03
CA VAL A 67 -1.84 5.84 -8.05
C VAL A 67 -3.06 5.16 -8.66
N ARG A 68 -3.56 4.12 -7.99
CA ARG A 68 -4.66 3.27 -8.46
C ARG A 68 -5.59 2.83 -7.33
N GLN A 69 -6.74 2.31 -7.74
CA GLN A 69 -7.60 1.46 -6.92
C GLN A 69 -7.77 0.12 -7.65
N LYS A 70 -7.72 -1.00 -6.90
CA LYS A 70 -7.89 -2.35 -7.46
C LYS A 70 -8.50 -3.29 -6.44
N VAL A 71 -9.38 -4.19 -6.88
CA VAL A 71 -9.84 -5.31 -6.03
C VAL A 71 -8.75 -6.39 -6.02
N ILE A 72 -8.26 -6.74 -4.83
CA ILE A 72 -7.17 -7.72 -4.66
C ILE A 72 -7.63 -8.83 -3.70
N ASN A 73 -7.32 -10.08 -4.05
CA ASN A 73 -7.45 -11.19 -3.11
C ASN A 73 -6.27 -11.16 -2.13
N LEU A 74 -6.53 -10.72 -0.90
CA LEU A 74 -5.53 -10.66 0.17
C LEU A 74 -5.39 -11.98 0.95
N ASN A 75 -6.27 -12.95 0.70
CA ASN A 75 -6.30 -14.25 1.39
C ASN A 75 -5.42 -15.33 0.72
N ASP A 76 -4.55 -14.95 -0.22
CA ASP A 76 -3.73 -15.89 -1.00
C ASP A 76 -2.39 -16.25 -0.32
N GLY A 77 -2.22 -15.89 0.95
CA GLY A 77 -1.02 -16.15 1.75
C GLY A 77 0.17 -15.23 1.47
N LYS A 78 0.03 -14.27 0.54
CA LYS A 78 1.12 -13.35 0.16
C LYS A 78 1.07 -11.99 0.85
N TRP A 79 0.12 -11.80 1.76
CA TRP A 79 -0.14 -10.52 2.41
C TRP A 79 -0.17 -10.69 3.93
N ASP A 80 0.43 -9.72 4.63
CA ASP A 80 0.18 -9.50 6.04
C ASP A 80 -0.72 -8.27 6.19
N LEU A 81 -1.71 -8.33 7.07
CA LEU A 81 -2.68 -7.25 7.28
C LEU A 81 -2.51 -6.66 8.68
N ILE A 82 -2.37 -5.34 8.76
CA ILE A 82 -2.36 -4.58 10.01
C ILE A 82 -3.62 -3.71 10.02
N GLU A 83 -4.49 -3.86 11.03
CA GLU A 83 -5.72 -3.07 11.13
C GLU A 83 -5.40 -1.60 11.44
N LEU A 84 -6.12 -0.68 10.78
CA LEU A 84 -6.00 0.77 10.92
C LEU A 84 -7.32 1.33 11.45
N PRO A 85 -7.60 1.22 12.76
CA PRO A 85 -8.92 1.50 13.34
C PRO A 85 -9.37 2.97 13.20
N ASN A 86 -8.40 3.89 13.06
CA ASN A 86 -8.66 5.32 13.00
C ASN A 86 -8.88 5.85 11.58
N LEU A 87 -8.58 5.07 10.54
CA LEU A 87 -8.65 5.52 9.15
C LEU A 87 -10.02 5.19 8.56
N LYS A 88 -10.76 6.20 8.07
CA LYS A 88 -12.07 5.99 7.46
C LYS A 88 -12.00 5.89 5.94
N GLU A 89 -12.89 5.09 5.36
CA GLU A 89 -12.99 4.96 3.91
C GLU A 89 -13.19 6.30 3.18
N SER A 90 -13.96 7.23 3.75
CA SER A 90 -14.18 8.56 3.17
C SER A 90 -12.88 9.33 3.00
N GLU A 91 -11.94 9.19 3.93
CA GLU A 91 -10.63 9.86 3.89
C GLU A 91 -9.75 9.24 2.81
N ILE A 92 -9.77 7.90 2.70
CA ILE A 92 -9.08 7.13 1.67
C ILE A 92 -9.57 7.56 0.27
N LYS A 93 -10.89 7.60 0.07
CA LYS A 93 -11.50 8.01 -1.21
C LYS A 93 -11.19 9.46 -1.54
N ALA A 94 -11.26 10.37 -0.57
CA ALA A 94 -10.93 11.77 -0.78
C ALA A 94 -9.46 11.96 -1.18
N TYR A 95 -8.53 11.27 -0.50
CA TYR A 95 -7.11 11.32 -0.83
C TYR A 95 -6.81 10.67 -2.18
N PHE A 96 -7.45 9.54 -2.49
CA PHE A 96 -7.35 8.91 -3.79
C PHE A 96 -7.80 9.84 -4.91
N VAL A 97 -8.95 10.52 -4.79
CA VAL A 97 -9.41 11.49 -5.80
C VAL A 97 -8.40 12.62 -6.00
N LYS A 98 -7.79 13.12 -4.92
CA LYS A 98 -6.75 14.17 -4.99
C LYS A 98 -5.46 13.73 -5.68
N THR A 99 -5.14 12.44 -5.65
CA THR A 99 -3.84 11.90 -6.08
C THR A 99 -3.93 11.01 -7.31
N LYS A 100 -5.13 10.60 -7.72
CA LYS A 100 -5.38 9.78 -8.91
C LYS A 100 -4.78 10.45 -10.15
N GLY A 101 -4.08 9.67 -10.97
CA GLY A 101 -3.39 10.16 -12.16
C GLY A 101 -1.93 10.56 -11.93
N LYS A 102 -1.47 10.69 -10.67
CA LYS A 102 -0.04 10.84 -10.38
C LYS A 102 0.72 9.57 -10.68
N SER A 103 1.88 9.71 -11.31
CA SER A 103 2.70 8.59 -11.79
C SER A 103 3.52 7.94 -10.68
N TYR A 104 3.99 6.73 -10.92
CA TYR A 104 4.86 6.02 -9.98
C TYR A 104 6.26 6.66 -9.90
N ASP A 105 6.78 6.89 -8.69
CA ASP A 105 8.13 7.43 -8.50
C ASP A 105 9.20 6.33 -8.32
N TRP A 106 9.77 5.86 -9.43
CA TRP A 106 10.94 4.98 -9.39
C TRP A 106 12.16 5.66 -8.77
N ARG A 107 12.37 6.96 -9.03
CA ARG A 107 13.55 7.69 -8.51
C ARG A 107 13.43 7.90 -7.00
N GLY A 108 12.25 8.26 -6.52
CA GLY A 108 11.94 8.36 -5.10
C GLY A 108 12.11 7.02 -4.38
N MET A 109 11.58 5.92 -4.93
CA MET A 109 11.71 4.58 -4.34
C MET A 109 13.17 4.13 -4.19
N PHE A 110 14.02 4.32 -5.22
CA PHE A 110 15.46 4.07 -5.09
C PHE A 110 16.18 5.13 -4.23
N GLY A 111 15.65 6.35 -4.22
CA GLY A 111 16.13 7.50 -3.48
C GLY A 111 15.96 7.40 -1.97
N ILE A 112 15.14 6.45 -1.46
CA ILE A 112 15.00 6.19 -0.02
C ILE A 112 16.37 5.93 0.62
N VAL A 113 17.23 5.14 -0.03
CA VAL A 113 18.59 4.83 0.46
C VAL A 113 19.47 6.08 0.54
N PHE A 114 19.24 7.04 -0.37
CA PHE A 114 20.03 8.25 -0.49
C PHE A 114 19.38 9.47 0.18
N GLY A 115 18.24 9.29 0.85
CA GLY A 115 17.50 10.39 1.48
C GLY A 115 17.00 11.44 0.48
N ILE A 116 16.71 11.06 -0.76
CA ILE A 116 16.26 11.98 -1.80
C ILE A 116 14.73 12.12 -1.74
N LYS A 117 14.25 13.35 -1.56
CA LYS A 117 12.82 13.66 -1.63
C LYS A 117 12.29 13.36 -3.04
N GLN A 118 11.15 12.68 -3.08
CA GLN A 118 10.38 12.42 -4.29
C GLN A 118 9.95 13.71 -4.99
N LYS A 119 9.57 13.61 -6.26
CA LYS A 119 8.91 14.74 -6.94
C LYS A 119 7.45 14.84 -6.50
N GLN A 120 6.94 16.07 -6.35
CA GLN A 120 5.56 16.32 -5.87
C GLN A 120 4.45 15.69 -6.74
N ASP A 121 4.75 15.37 -8.00
CA ASP A 121 3.85 14.77 -8.99
C ASP A 121 3.89 13.24 -9.02
N LYS A 122 4.67 12.60 -8.14
CA LYS A 122 4.84 11.15 -8.14
C LYS A 122 4.79 10.57 -6.73
N TYR A 123 4.33 9.33 -6.65
CA TYR A 123 4.27 8.58 -5.39
C TYR A 123 4.83 7.18 -5.59
N PHE A 124 5.54 6.66 -4.60
CA PHE A 124 5.73 5.20 -4.46
C PHE A 124 4.79 4.62 -3.40
N CYS A 125 4.73 3.29 -3.30
CA CYS A 125 3.69 2.60 -2.54
C CYS A 125 3.61 2.97 -1.06
N SER A 126 4.73 2.86 -0.33
CA SER A 126 4.76 3.21 1.11
C SER A 126 4.62 4.69 1.37
N GLU A 127 5.11 5.55 0.48
CA GLU A 127 4.91 7.00 0.60
C GLU A 127 3.43 7.36 0.55
N TRP A 128 2.71 6.86 -0.46
CA TRP A 128 1.28 7.14 -0.61
C TRP A 128 0.50 6.64 0.60
N CYS A 129 0.80 5.42 1.08
CA CYS A 129 0.17 4.85 2.27
C CYS A 129 0.48 5.65 3.53
N PHE A 130 1.75 6.02 3.76
CA PHE A 130 2.15 6.80 4.93
C PHE A 130 1.47 8.16 4.95
N ASN A 131 1.49 8.90 3.83
CA ASN A 131 0.91 10.24 3.76
C ASN A 131 -0.60 10.22 4.02
N LEU A 132 -1.30 9.18 3.55
CA LEU A 132 -2.72 8.98 3.85
C LEU A 132 -2.96 8.67 5.33
N ILE A 133 -2.19 7.76 5.93
CA ILE A 133 -2.39 7.36 7.32
C ILE A 133 -2.07 8.51 8.29
N SER A 134 -0.98 9.23 8.04
CA SER A 134 -0.47 10.27 8.95
C SER A 134 -1.05 11.66 8.69
N GLY A 135 -1.55 11.92 7.48
CA GLY A 135 -1.90 13.28 7.03
C GLY A 135 -0.69 14.17 6.72
N GLU A 136 0.53 13.61 6.72
CA GLU A 136 1.79 14.33 6.53
C GLU A 136 2.39 14.07 5.13
N GLU A 137 3.32 14.91 4.67
CA GLU A 137 4.07 14.71 3.42
C GLU A 137 5.52 14.20 3.65
N GLN A 138 5.69 13.39 4.70
CA GLN A 138 7.00 12.82 5.09
C GLN A 138 7.20 11.36 4.67
N GLY A 139 6.26 10.78 3.92
CA GLY A 139 6.28 9.36 3.52
C GLY A 139 7.47 8.94 2.68
N TRP A 140 8.17 9.90 2.07
CA TRP A 140 9.35 9.67 1.22
C TRP A 140 10.53 9.06 1.96
N ARG A 141 10.50 9.11 3.29
CA ARG A 141 11.52 8.58 4.19
C ARG A 141 11.32 7.11 4.53
N PHE A 142 10.13 6.57 4.27
CA PHE A 142 9.70 5.28 4.81
C PHE A 142 9.42 4.27 3.71
N ASN A 143 10.02 3.09 3.87
CA ASN A 143 9.76 1.94 3.03
C ASN A 143 8.64 1.05 3.63
N PRO A 144 8.14 0.03 2.90
CA PRO A 144 7.04 -0.82 3.39
C PRO A 144 7.34 -1.53 4.72
N ASN A 145 8.60 -1.89 4.98
CA ASN A 145 9.01 -2.53 6.23
C ASN A 145 9.07 -1.54 7.40
N ASP A 146 9.49 -0.29 7.15
CA ASP A 146 9.42 0.76 8.17
C ASP A 146 7.97 1.01 8.57
N LEU A 147 7.08 1.09 7.58
CA LEU A 147 5.65 1.30 7.81
C LEU A 147 5.03 0.13 8.59
N ALA A 148 5.44 -1.11 8.30
CA ALA A 148 5.02 -2.28 9.06
C ALA A 148 5.39 -2.16 10.55
N VAL A 149 6.63 -1.74 10.85
CA VAL A 149 7.09 -1.55 12.24
C VAL A 149 6.34 -0.42 12.92
N ILE A 150 6.25 0.75 12.28
CA ILE A 150 5.58 1.95 12.84
C ILE A 150 4.11 1.62 13.17
N MET A 151 3.38 0.99 12.25
CA MET A 151 1.97 0.69 12.46
C MET A 151 1.73 -0.43 13.47
N THR A 152 2.63 -1.42 13.54
CA THR A 152 2.55 -2.44 14.58
C THR A 152 2.78 -1.84 15.97
N LEU A 153 3.76 -0.95 16.13
CA LEU A 153 4.05 -0.31 17.40
C LEU A 153 2.95 0.64 17.87
N ASN A 154 2.30 1.36 16.95
CA ASN A 154 1.19 2.26 17.29
C ASN A 154 -0.10 1.54 17.70
N ASN A 155 -0.20 0.24 17.41
CA ASN A 155 -1.34 -0.61 17.75
C ASN A 155 -1.13 -1.41 19.06
N LEU A 156 0.06 -1.31 19.68
CA LEU A 156 0.36 -1.83 21.03
C LEU A 156 -0.02 -0.82 22.09
#